data_AF-A0A3N5NDM0-F1
#
_entry.id   AF-A0A3N5NDM0-F1
#
_cell.length_a   1.000
_cell.length_b   1.000
_cell.length_c   1.000
_cell.angle_alpha   90.00
_cell.angle_beta   90.00
_cell.angle_gamma   90.00
#
_symmetry.space_group_name_H-M   'P 1'
#
loop_
_entity.id
_entity.type
_entity.pdbx_description
1 polymer ?
#
loop_
_entity_poly.entity_id
_entity_poly.type
_entity_poly.pdbx_seq_one_letter_code
_entity_poly.pdbx_strand_id
1 'polypeptide(L)' 'MPRLGAHMSVAGGLPNAIARAHIHRCESLQIFSKNASQWRARPLPPEEIDAFRRAAAESGVSPIVAHAS' A
#
# COMPACT_ATOMS: atom_id res chain seq x y z
N MET A 1 -6.16 -14.08 16.34
CA MET A 1 -5.94 -14.81 15.08
C MET A 1 -4.87 -14.09 14.27
N PRO A 2 -4.01 -14.80 13.52
CA PRO A 2 -3.05 -14.15 12.63
C PRO A 2 -3.80 -13.43 11.50
N ARG A 3 -3.31 -12.25 11.11
CA ARG A 3 -3.86 -11.50 9.98
C ARG A 3 -3.14 -11.90 8.70
N LEU A 4 -3.90 -12.30 7.68
CA LEU A 4 -3.33 -12.75 6.41
C LEU A 4 -3.34 -11.63 5.36
N GLY A 5 -2.27 -11.56 4.59
CA GLY A 5 -2.03 -10.48 3.65
C GLY A 5 -1.05 -10.88 2.57
N ALA A 6 -0.86 -9.97 1.61
CA ALA A 6 0.07 -10.18 0.51
C ALA A 6 0.76 -8.87 0.10
N HIS A 7 1.80 -9.00 -0.72
CA HIS A 7 2.43 -7.84 -1.33
C HIS A 7 1.53 -7.27 -2.43
N MET A 8 1.18 -5.99 -2.31
CA MET A 8 0.30 -5.29 -3.24
C MET A 8 1.09 -4.26 -4.05
N SER A 9 0.91 -4.29 -5.36
CA SER A 9 1.47 -3.27 -6.24
C SER A 9 0.90 -1.89 -5.86
N VAL A 10 1.76 -0.87 -5.92
CA VAL A 10 1.39 0.57 -5.86
C VAL A 10 1.39 1.22 -7.24
N ALA A 11 1.46 0.43 -8.31
CA ALA A 11 1.42 0.96 -9.67
C ALA A 11 0.12 1.75 -9.91
N GLY A 12 0.26 2.94 -10.49
CA GLY A 12 -0.82 3.90 -10.66
C GLY A 12 -1.17 4.73 -9.40
N GLY A 13 -0.44 4.58 -8.30
CA GLY A 13 -0.61 5.37 -7.07
C GLY A 13 -0.72 4.50 -5.81
N LEU A 14 -0.27 5.03 -4.67
CA LEU A 14 -0.30 4.36 -3.36
C LEU A 14 -1.70 3.84 -2.96
N PRO A 15 -2.80 4.61 -3.08
CA PRO A 15 -4.13 4.16 -2.67
C PRO A 15 -4.60 2.88 -3.38
N ASN A 16 -4.09 2.61 -4.58
CA ASN A 16 -4.44 1.39 -5.31
C ASN A 16 -4.02 0.13 -4.58
N ALA A 17 -2.97 0.15 -3.75
CA ALA A 17 -2.58 -1.00 -2.95
C ALA A 17 -3.67 -1.40 -1.95
N ILE A 18 -4.38 -0.43 -1.36
CA ILE A 18 -5.51 -0.69 -0.47
C ILE A 18 -6.68 -1.29 -1.24
N ALA A 19 -7.04 -0.70 -2.38
CA ALA A 19 -8.11 -1.22 -3.23
C ALA A 19 -7.84 -2.68 -3.68
N ARG A 20 -6.59 -2.98 -4.05
CA ARG A 20 -6.14 -4.33 -4.39
C ARG A 20 -6.21 -5.28 -3.20
N ALA A 21 -5.74 -4.86 -2.03
CA ALA A 21 -5.85 -5.65 -0.79
C ALA A 21 -7.31 -6.02 -0.48
N HIS A 22 -8.23 -5.07 -0.65
CA HIS A 22 -9.66 -5.31 -0.44
C HIS A 22 -10.24 -6.33 -1.42
N ILE A 23 -9.92 -6.23 -2.71
CA ILE A 23 -10.34 -7.22 -3.74
C ILE A 23 -9.92 -8.63 -3.34
N HIS A 24 -8.71 -8.77 -2.78
CA HIS A 24 -8.15 -10.05 -2.36
C HIS A 24 -8.49 -10.45 -0.91
N ARG A 25 -9.35 -9.68 -0.23
CA ARG A 25 -9.76 -9.92 1.16
C ARG A 25 -8.57 -10.01 2.13
N CYS A 26 -7.52 -9.24 1.87
CA CYS A 26 -6.38 -9.18 2.76
C CYS A 26 -6.72 -8.40 4.04
N GLU A 27 -6.26 -8.91 5.17
CA GLU A 27 -6.35 -8.25 6.48
C GLU A 27 -5.10 -7.43 6.80
N SER A 28 -3.99 -7.73 6.13
CA SER A 28 -2.71 -7.00 6.18
C SER A 28 -2.13 -6.84 4.77
N LEU A 29 -1.16 -5.95 4.55
CA LEU A 29 -0.49 -5.84 3.24
C LEU A 29 0.96 -5.35 3.35
N GLN A 30 1.75 -5.66 2.33
CA GLN A 30 3.09 -5.12 2.13
C GLN A 30 3.15 -4.31 0.82
N ILE A 31 3.87 -3.19 0.80
CA ILE A 31 4.16 -2.41 -0.42
C ILE A 31 5.65 -2.09 -0.53
N PHE A 32 6.10 -1.73 -1.74
CA PHE A 32 7.35 -1.00 -1.90
C PHE A 32 7.10 0.51 -1.72
N SER A 33 8.07 1.23 -1.14
CA SER A 33 8.04 2.69 -1.00
C SER A 33 8.43 3.43 -2.30
N LYS A 34 9.06 2.72 -3.25
CA LYS A 34 9.37 3.18 -4.61
C LYS A 34 9.44 1.99 -5.57
N ASN A 35 9.61 2.23 -6.87
CA ASN A 35 9.89 1.13 -7.81
C ASN A 35 11.16 0.38 -7.37
N ALA A 36 11.05 -0.93 -7.10
CA ALA A 36 12.14 -1.77 -6.61
C ALA A 36 13.32 -1.86 -7.60
N SER A 37 13.05 -1.77 -8.89
CA SER A 37 14.09 -1.88 -9.93
C SER A 37 14.79 -0.55 -10.26
N GLN A 38 14.50 0.53 -9.54
CA GLN A 38 15.05 1.87 -9.82
C GLN A 38 15.52 2.55 -8.55
N TRP A 39 16.67 3.23 -8.61
CA TRP A 39 17.17 4.03 -7.49
C TRP A 39 16.33 5.28 -7.22
N ARG A 40 15.82 5.93 -8.28
CA ARG A 40 15.05 7.17 -8.19
C ARG A 40 13.64 6.92 -7.64
N ALA A 41 13.28 7.61 -6.57
CA ALA A 41 11.89 7.69 -6.09
C ALA A 41 11.11 8.80 -6.80
N ARG A 42 9.84 8.57 -7.10
CA ARG A 42 8.91 9.64 -7.46
C ARG A 42 8.51 10.38 -6.18
N PRO A 43 8.44 11.73 -6.18
CA PRO A 43 7.83 12.47 -5.08
C PRO A 43 6.40 11.97 -4.82
N LEU A 44 6.03 11.82 -3.55
CA LEU A 44 4.67 11.49 -3.15
C LEU A 44 3.92 12.79 -2.87
N PRO A 45 2.92 13.16 -3.70
CA PRO A 45 2.13 14.35 -3.47
C PRO A 45 1.33 14.24 -2.15
N PRO A 46 1.17 15.32 -1.39
CA PRO A 46 0.41 15.30 -0.13
C PRO A 46 -1.00 14.70 -0.28
N GLU A 47 -1.69 15.01 -1.38
CA GLU A 47 -3.02 14.50 -1.68
C GLU A 47 -3.06 12.98 -1.85
N GLU A 48 -2.00 12.38 -2.39
CA GLU A 48 -1.87 10.93 -2.55
C GLU A 48 -1.62 10.25 -1.21
N ILE A 49 -0.81 10.88 -0.35
CA ILE A 49 -0.55 10.42 1.03
C ILE A 49 -1.84 10.44 1.84
N ASP A 50 -2.61 11.52 1.76
CA ASP A 50 -3.86 11.67 2.48
C ASP A 50 -4.93 10.69 1.98
N ALA A 51 -5.01 10.48 0.66
CA ALA A 51 -5.90 9.48 0.08
C ALA A 51 -5.53 8.06 0.55
N PHE A 52 -4.24 7.73 0.60
CA PHE A 52 -3.78 6.43 1.09
C PHE A 52 -4.11 6.22 2.57
N ARG A 53 -3.87 7.24 3.41
CA ARG A 53 -4.19 7.18 4.84
C ARG A 53 -5.69 7.01 5.10
N ARG A 54 -6.54 7.75 4.39
CA ARG A 54 -8.01 7.60 4.48
C ARG A 54 -8.45 6.20 4.08
N ALA A 55 -8.01 5.72 2.92
CA ALA A 55 -8.36 4.38 2.44
C ALA A 55 -7.89 3.28 3.40
N ALA A 56 -6.67 3.40 3.96
CA ALA A 56 -6.15 2.47 4.95
C ALA A 56 -7.01 2.45 6.23
N ALA A 57 -7.41 3.62 6.73
CA ALA A 57 -8.28 3.72 7.91
C ALA A 57 -9.68 3.12 7.67
N GLU A 58 -10.28 3.42 6.52
CA GLU A 58 -11.62 2.96 6.14
C GLU A 58 -11.67 1.44 5.85
N SER A 59 -10.59 0.86 5.32
CA SER A 59 -10.53 -0.56 4.97
C SER A 59 -10.28 -1.50 6.16
N GLY A 60 -9.74 -0.99 7.27
CA GLY A 60 -9.33 -1.80 8.41
C GLY A 60 -8.10 -2.69 8.17
N VAL A 61 -7.46 -2.58 7.01
CA VAL A 61 -6.26 -3.36 6.66
C VAL A 61 -5.09 -2.91 7.53
N SER A 62 -4.59 -3.82 8.36
CA SER A 62 -3.39 -3.61 9.17
C SER A 62 -2.77 -4.93 9.61
N PRO A 63 -1.45 -5.03 9.84
CA PRO A 63 -0.46 -3.99 9.59
C PRO A 63 -0.27 -3.73 8.09
N ILE A 64 0.16 -2.50 7.79
CA ILE A 64 0.67 -2.13 6.47
C ILE A 64 2.18 -1.99 6.61
N VAL A 65 2.93 -2.78 5.84
CA VAL A 65 4.38 -2.86 5.94
C VAL A 65 5.04 -2.34 4.68
N ALA A 66 6.12 -1.58 4.83
CA ALA A 66 6.97 -1.19 3.72
C ALA A 66 8.17 -2.13 3.61
N HIS A 67 8.39 -2.69 2.43
CA HIS A 67 9.65 -3.32 2.06
C HIS A 67 10.51 -2.25 1.38
N ALA A 68 11.75 -2.07 1.84
CA ALA A 68 12.70 -1.22 1.14
C ALA A 68 12.96 -1.79 -0.26
N SER A 69 13.06 -0.94 -1.28
CA SER A 69 13.41 -1.35 -2.64
C SER A 69 14.78 -2.02 -2.71
#